data_AF-A0A159Z193-F1
#
_entry.id   AF-A0A159Z193-F1
#
_cell.length_a   1.000
_cell.length_b   1.000
_cell.length_c   1.000
_cell.angle_alpha   90.00
_cell.angle_beta   90.00
_cell.angle_gamma   90.00
#
_symmetry.space_group_name_H-M   'P 1'
#
loop_
_entity.id
_entity.type
_entity.pdbx_description
1 polymer ?
#
loop_
_entity_poly.entity_id
_entity_poly.type
_entity_poly.pdbx_seq_one_letter_code
_entity_poly.pdbx_strand_id
1 'polypeptide(L)'
;MIRIPLAAFALLAACTAAPQTPPPAPEGATVSHLGEVYPIEATAWGWQLHADGQRVVCRAPTAEDCYWSLRNHLTAQARIADIP
;
A
#
# COMPACT_ATOMS: atom_id res chain seq x y z
N MET A 1 -32.06 40.82 -9.30
CA MET A 1 -31.55 39.81 -10.24
C MET A 1 -30.08 39.52 -9.89
N ILE A 2 -29.82 38.41 -9.20
CA ILE A 2 -28.48 38.05 -8.70
C ILE A 2 -27.79 37.19 -9.77
N ARG A 3 -26.66 37.67 -10.31
CA ARG A 3 -25.81 36.94 -11.25
C ARG A 3 -24.85 36.05 -10.45
N ILE A 4 -25.15 34.76 -10.34
CA ILE A 4 -24.27 33.78 -9.72
C ILE A 4 -23.19 33.41 -10.76
N PRO A 5 -21.89 33.61 -10.48
CA PRO A 5 -20.83 33.29 -11.42
C PRO A 5 -20.65 31.78 -11.52
N LEU A 6 -20.91 31.23 -12.71
CA LEU A 6 -20.82 29.80 -13.08
C LEU A 6 -19.39 29.23 -13.11
N ALA A 7 -18.39 29.93 -12.57
CA ALA A 7 -16.98 29.57 -12.71
C ALA A 7 -16.45 28.59 -11.64
N ALA A 8 -17.21 28.29 -10.59
CA ALA A 8 -16.72 27.50 -9.46
C ALA A 8 -16.74 25.97 -9.67
N PHE A 9 -17.40 25.46 -10.71
CA PHE A 9 -17.59 24.00 -10.89
C PHE A 9 -16.50 23.31 -11.74
N ALA A 10 -15.58 24.07 -12.36
CA ALA A 10 -14.61 23.48 -13.29
C ALA A 10 -13.37 22.83 -12.63
N LEU A 11 -13.18 22.98 -11.31
CA LEU A 11 -11.97 22.51 -10.62
C LEU A 11 -12.05 21.06 -10.11
N LEU A 12 -13.18 20.36 -10.29
CA LEU A 12 -13.39 18.99 -9.80
C LEU A 12 -12.92 17.88 -10.77
N ALA A 13 -12.50 18.22 -11.99
CA ALA A 13 -12.17 17.23 -13.02
C ALA A 13 -10.68 16.77 -13.05
N ALA A 14 -9.82 17.29 -12.17
CA ALA A 14 -8.37 17.06 -12.27
C ALA A 14 -7.85 15.75 -11.63
N CYS A 15 -8.70 14.90 -11.06
CA CYS A 15 -8.26 13.63 -10.46
C CYS A 15 -8.44 12.43 -11.40
N THR A 16 -7.97 12.51 -12.64
CA THR A 16 -7.78 11.29 -13.44
C THR A 16 -6.47 10.63 -12.98
N ALA A 17 -6.59 9.66 -12.07
CA ALA A 17 -5.45 8.84 -11.64
C ALA A 17 -4.81 8.18 -12.86
N ALA A 18 -3.55 8.51 -13.15
CA ALA A 18 -2.81 7.90 -14.24
C ALA A 18 -2.72 6.39 -14.01
N PRO A 19 -2.90 5.55 -15.04
CA PRO A 19 -2.70 4.11 -14.92
C PRO A 19 -1.25 3.85 -14.49
N GLN A 20 -1.08 3.24 -13.32
CA GLN A 20 0.24 2.90 -12.80
C GLN A 20 0.70 1.61 -13.45
N THR A 21 1.79 1.67 -14.22
CA THR A 21 2.49 0.47 -14.67
C THR A 21 2.98 -0.28 -13.43
N PRO A 22 2.63 -1.57 -13.25
CA PRO A 22 3.11 -2.35 -12.11
C PRO A 22 4.64 -2.33 -12.07
N PRO A 23 5.26 -2.22 -10.88
CA PRO A 23 6.69 -2.44 -10.75
C PRO A 23 7.05 -3.85 -11.22
N PRO A 24 8.30 -4.08 -11.68
CA PRO A 24 8.74 -5.41 -12.09
C PRO A 24 8.49 -6.42 -10.97
N ALA A 25 8.08 -7.63 -11.37
CA ALA A 25 7.86 -8.71 -10.42
C ALA A 25 9.19 -9.08 -9.76
N PRO A 26 9.25 -9.13 -8.42
CA PRO A 26 10.42 -9.67 -7.77
C PRO A 26 10.46 -11.17 -8.02
N GLU A 27 11.43 -11.65 -8.79
CA GLU A 27 11.65 -13.10 -8.93
C GLU A 27 12.04 -13.67 -7.56
N GLY A 28 11.08 -14.37 -6.92
CA GLY A 28 11.31 -15.07 -5.65
C GLY A 28 11.65 -14.18 -4.46
N ALA A 29 11.35 -12.87 -4.48
CA ALA A 29 11.65 -12.06 -3.30
C ALA A 29 10.70 -12.41 -2.15
N THR A 30 11.32 -12.58 -0.99
CA THR A 30 10.65 -12.86 0.28
C THR A 30 11.27 -11.97 1.34
N VAL A 31 10.51 -11.66 2.38
CA VAL A 31 11.05 -11.10 3.63
C VAL A 31 10.87 -12.13 4.73
N SER A 32 11.82 -12.19 5.66
CA SER A 32 11.67 -13.02 6.86
C SER A 32 11.51 -12.15 8.09
N HIS A 33 10.58 -12.54 8.97
CA HIS A 33 10.37 -11.91 10.27
C HIS A 33 10.12 -13.02 11.30
N LEU A 34 10.94 -13.05 12.36
CA LEU A 34 10.83 -14.03 13.46
C LEU A 34 10.80 -15.51 13.01
N GLY A 35 11.51 -15.84 11.93
CA GLY A 35 11.58 -17.21 11.41
C GLY A 35 10.45 -17.59 10.45
N GLU A 36 9.46 -16.73 10.27
CA GLU A 36 8.45 -16.86 9.21
C GLU A 36 8.93 -16.18 7.92
N VAL A 37 8.46 -16.67 6.78
CA VAL A 37 8.81 -16.18 5.44
C VAL A 37 7.56 -15.67 4.75
N TYR A 38 7.60 -14.42 4.31
CA TYR A 38 6.49 -13.74 3.65
C TYR A 38 6.86 -13.47 2.18
N PRO A 39 6.17 -14.11 1.21
CA PRO A 39 6.42 -13.88 -0.20
C PRO A 39 5.95 -12.48 -0.62
N ILE A 40 6.73 -11.83 -1.49
CA ILE A 40 6.37 -10.54 -2.09
C ILE A 40 5.73 -10.77 -3.45
N GLU A 41 4.61 -10.10 -3.69
CA GLU A 41 3.89 -10.07 -4.96
C GLU A 41 3.98 -8.67 -5.57
N ALA A 42 4.19 -8.57 -6.89
CA ALA A 42 4.00 -7.32 -7.61
C ALA A 42 2.58 -7.23 -8.16
N THR A 43 1.91 -6.11 -7.89
CA THR A 43 0.55 -5.84 -8.37
C THR A 43 0.45 -4.46 -9.02
N ALA A 44 -0.73 -4.12 -9.54
CA ALA A 44 -1.02 -2.78 -10.04
C ALA A 44 -0.89 -1.67 -8.99
N TRP A 45 -0.89 -2.01 -7.69
CA TRP A 45 -0.75 -1.06 -6.59
C TRP A 45 0.67 -0.99 -6.02
N GLY A 46 1.62 -1.71 -6.62
CA GLY A 46 2.98 -1.83 -6.12
C GLY A 46 3.29 -3.23 -5.57
N TRP A 47 4.40 -3.34 -4.85
CA TRP A 47 4.74 -4.57 -4.14
C TRP A 47 3.88 -4.72 -2.88
N GLN A 48 3.46 -5.94 -2.60
CA GLN A 48 2.66 -6.28 -1.43
C GLN A 48 3.04 -7.66 -0.90
N LEU A 49 2.64 -7.95 0.33
CA LEU A 49 2.73 -9.27 0.96
C LEU A 49 1.46 -9.56 1.75
N HIS A 50 1.27 -10.82 2.14
CA HIS A 50 0.15 -11.24 2.98
C HIS A 50 0.66 -11.63 4.37
N ALA A 51 0.08 -11.03 5.42
CA ALA A 51 0.35 -11.36 6.83
C ALA A 51 -0.99 -11.45 7.57
N ASP A 52 -1.21 -12.54 8.31
CA ASP A 52 -2.44 -12.80 9.07
C ASP A 52 -3.75 -12.60 8.26
N GLY A 53 -3.74 -13.05 7.00
CA GLY A 53 -4.87 -12.92 6.08
C GLY A 53 -5.13 -11.50 5.58
N GLN A 54 -4.29 -10.52 5.95
CA GLN A 54 -4.36 -9.15 5.49
C GLN A 54 -3.26 -8.84 4.48
N ARG A 55 -3.59 -7.94 3.55
CA ARG A 55 -2.64 -7.43 2.58
C ARG A 55 -1.86 -6.27 3.18
N VAL A 56 -0.54 -6.32 3.06
CA VAL A 56 0.37 -5.26 3.47
C VAL A 56 1.04 -4.70 2.22
N VAL A 57 0.77 -3.43 1.91
CA VAL A 57 1.40 -2.74 0.77
C VAL A 57 2.78 -2.24 1.19
N CYS A 58 3.79 -2.55 0.38
CA CYS A 58 5.14 -2.07 0.60
C CYS A 58 5.23 -0.59 0.20
N ARG A 59 5.98 0.21 0.98
CA ARG A 59 6.17 1.63 0.69
C ARG A 59 6.84 1.88 -0.67
N ALA A 60 7.77 1.01 -1.05
CA ALA A 60 8.48 1.04 -2.32
C ALA A 60 8.78 -0.40 -2.78
N PRO A 61 9.11 -0.61 -4.07
CA PRO A 61 9.42 -1.95 -4.59
C PRO A 61 10.84 -2.40 -4.22
N THR A 62 11.13 -2.46 -2.92
CA THR A 62 12.39 -2.99 -2.36
C THR A 62 12.07 -3.97 -1.24
N ALA A 63 12.91 -5.00 -1.06
CA ALA A 63 12.72 -5.98 0.02
C ALA A 63 12.82 -5.33 1.41
N GLU A 64 13.69 -4.32 1.56
CA GLU A 64 13.83 -3.56 2.80
C GLU A 64 12.56 -2.78 3.14
N ASP A 65 11.97 -2.09 2.17
CA ASP A 65 10.70 -1.38 2.37
C ASP A 65 9.55 -2.32 2.70
N CYS A 66 9.50 -3.48 2.03
CA CYS A 66 8.52 -4.52 2.37
C CYS A 66 8.70 -5.05 3.80
N TYR A 67 9.94 -5.27 4.24
CA TYR A 67 10.23 -5.68 5.62
C TYR A 67 9.74 -4.66 6.65
N TRP A 68 9.99 -3.37 6.42
CA TRP A 68 9.53 -2.31 7.32
C TRP A 68 8.01 -2.15 7.32
N SER A 69 7.36 -2.25 6.15
CA SER A 69 5.90 -2.28 6.06
C SER A 69 5.31 -3.46 6.85
N LEU A 70 5.86 -4.67 6.71
CA LEU A 70 5.44 -5.86 7.46
C LEU A 70 5.63 -5.65 8.97
N ARG A 71 6.82 -5.23 9.40
CA ARG A 71 7.12 -5.02 10.83
C ARG A 71 6.16 -4.03 11.47
N ASN A 72 5.86 -2.93 10.79
CA ASN A 72 4.93 -1.92 11.27
C ASN A 72 3.50 -2.46 11.35
N HIS A 73 3.07 -3.24 10.36
CA HIS A 73 1.77 -3.90 10.35
C HIS A 73 1.60 -4.84 11.55
N LEU A 74 2.55 -5.76 11.75
CA LEU A 74 2.52 -6.72 12.88
C LEU A 74 2.57 -6.00 14.23
N THR A 75 3.38 -4.94 14.35
CA THR A 75 3.44 -4.12 15.57
C THR A 75 2.11 -3.43 15.85
N ALA A 76 1.42 -2.93 14.82
CA ALA A 76 0.12 -2.31 14.98
C ALA A 76 -0.95 -3.33 15.39
N GLN A 77 -0.96 -4.51 14.78
CA GLN A 77 -1.88 -5.59 15.15
C GLN A 77 -1.69 -6.05 16.60
N ALA A 78 -0.43 -6.24 17.03
CA ALA A 78 -0.13 -6.59 18.42
C ALA A 78 -0.68 -5.55 19.41
N ARG A 79 -0.53 -4.25 19.09
CA ARG A 79 -1.07 -3.18 19.94
C ARG A 79 -2.60 -3.14 19.97
N ILE A 80 -3.27 -3.49 18.88
CA ILE A 80 -4.74 -3.56 18.84
C ILE A 80 -5.23 -4.75 19.69
N ALA A 81 -4.55 -5.89 19.62
CA ALA A 81 -4.88 -7.07 20.42
C ALA A 81 -4.75 -6.82 21.93
N ASP A 82 -3.88 -5.90 22.34
CA ASP A 82 -3.67 -5.51 23.74
C ASP A 82 -4.73 -4.51 24.28
N ILE A 83 -5.67 -4.02 23.46
CA ILE A 83 -6.75 -3.11 23.91
C ILE A 83 -7.91 -3.96 24.47
N PRO A 84 -8.25 -3.82 25.78
CA PRO A 84 -9.28 -4.61 26.43
C PRO A 84 -10.71 -4.27 25.99
#